data_AF-A0ABD0QCT1-F1
#
_entry.id   AF-A0ABD0QCT1-F1
#
_cell.length_a   1.000
_cell.length_b   1.000
_cell.length_c   1.000
_cell.angle_alpha   90.00
_cell.angle_beta   90.00
_cell.angle_gamma   90.00
#
_symmetry.space_group_name_H-M   'P 1'
#
loop_
_entity.id
_entity.type
_entity.pdbx_description
1 polymer ?
#
loop_
_entity_poly.entity_id
_entity_poly.type
_entity_poly.pdbx_seq_one_letter_code
_entity_poly.pdbx_strand_id
1 'polypeptide(L)'
;MDSLRILLYSLIFLLSVFGNLLIIVVLVVNKRMRTVTNSFLLSLAISDLMMAVFCMPFTLIPNLLEDFIFGAAMCKIVAYLM
;
A
#
# COMPACT_ATOMS: atom_id res chain seq x y z
N MET A 1 3.60 -23.52 4.17
CA MET A 1 4.25 -22.23 4.54
C MET A 1 3.43 -21.04 4.06
N ASP A 2 2.44 -21.28 3.21
CA ASP A 2 1.67 -20.26 2.48
C ASP A 2 0.69 -19.55 3.40
N SER A 3 0.10 -20.26 4.38
CA SER A 3 -0.75 -19.66 5.41
C SER A 3 -0.01 -18.60 6.25
N LEU A 4 1.27 -18.82 6.56
CA LEU A 4 2.08 -17.83 7.29
C LEU A 4 2.31 -16.57 6.43
N ARG A 5 2.63 -16.76 5.14
CA ARG A 5 2.83 -15.65 4.19
C ARG A 5 1.55 -14.82 4.07
N ILE A 6 0.40 -15.47 3.87
CA ILE A 6 -0.91 -14.80 3.79
C ILE A 6 -1.20 -14.04 5.09
N LEU A 7 -0.95 -14.65 6.26
CA LEU A 7 -1.20 -14.02 7.55
C LEU A 7 -0.32 -12.77 7.75
N LEU A 8 0.98 -12.86 7.46
CA LEU A 8 1.90 -11.72 7.53
C LEU A 8 1.53 -10.60 6.56
N TYR A 9 1.24 -10.93 5.29
CA TYR A 9 0.80 -9.93 4.31
C TYR A 9 -0.50 -9.25 4.74
N SER A 10 -1.47 -10.00 5.26
CA SER A 10 -2.72 -9.43 5.76
C SER A 10 -2.51 -8.50 6.97
N LEU A 11 -1.58 -8.84 7.86
CA LEU A 11 -1.19 -8.01 8.99
C LEU A 11 -0.55 -6.70 8.53
N ILE A 12 0.44 -6.77 7.64
CA ILE A 12 1.12 -5.57 7.11
C ILE A 12 0.12 -4.71 6.34
N PHE A 13 -0.80 -5.31 5.58
CA PHE A 13 -1.87 -4.59 4.87
C PHE A 13 -2.76 -3.83 5.86
N LEU A 14 -3.25 -4.51 6.90
CA LEU A 14 -4.12 -3.88 7.91
C LEU A 14 -3.40 -2.75 8.66
N LEU A 15 -2.16 -2.97 9.09
CA LEU A 15 -1.37 -1.94 9.77
C LEU A 15 -1.11 -0.74 8.85
N SER A 16 -0.72 -0.99 7.59
CA SER A 16 -0.47 0.07 6.61
C SER A 16 -1.74 0.87 6.33
N VAL A 17 -2.86 0.22 6.01
CA VAL A 17 -4.12 0.91 5.74
C VAL A 17 -4.58 1.69 6.95
N PHE A 18 -4.58 1.08 8.14
CA PHE A 18 -5.06 1.74 9.36
C PHE A 18 -4.19 2.93 9.75
N GLY A 19 -2.86 2.77 9.72
CA GLY A 19 -1.91 3.82 10.07
C GLY A 19 -1.96 5.00 9.09
N ASN A 20 -1.92 4.72 7.79
CA ASN A 20 -1.93 5.76 6.76
C ASN A 20 -3.30 6.47 6.68
N LEU A 21 -4.40 5.74 6.88
CA LEU A 21 -5.73 6.34 6.93
C LEU A 21 -5.88 7.27 8.14
N LEU A 22 -5.35 6.89 9.31
CA LEU A 22 -5.32 7.75 10.49
C LEU A 22 -4.58 9.06 10.22
N ILE A 23 -3.41 9.01 9.56
CA ILE A 23 -2.64 10.20 9.18
C ILE A 23 -3.50 11.10 8.29
N ILE A 24 -4.14 10.54 7.25
CA ILE A 24 -5.00 11.32 6.35
C ILE A 24 -6.17 11.95 7.12
N VAL A 25 -6.86 11.19 7.98
CA VAL A 25 -8.00 11.69 8.77
C VAL A 25 -7.56 12.83 9.68
N VAL A 26 -6.48 12.66 10.45
CA VAL A 26 -5.98 13.68 11.38
C VAL A 26 -5.59 14.96 10.63
N LEU A 27 -4.91 14.84 9.49
CA LEU A 27 -4.49 15.98 8.67
C LEU A 27 -5.66 16.69 7.97
N VAL A 28 -6.68 15.94 7.52
CA VAL A 28 -7.87 16.49 6.88
C VAL A 28 -8.77 17.20 7.90
N VAL A 29 -8.94 16.62 9.10
CA VAL A 29 -9.74 17.20 10.18
C VAL A 29 -9.07 18.47 10.73
N ASN A 30 -7.75 18.45 10.96
CA ASN A 30 -7.03 19.62 11.48
C ASN A 30 -6.51 20.53 10.37
N LYS A 31 -7.42 21.27 9.73
CA LYS A 31 -7.09 22.29 8.71
C LYS A 31 -6.06 23.35 9.17
N ARG A 32 -6.00 23.64 10.47
CA ARG A 32 -5.05 24.62 11.06
C ARG A 32 -3.59 24.10 11.05
N MET A 33 -3.38 22.80 10.90
CA MET A 33 -2.04 22.18 10.84
C MET A 33 -1.49 22.04 9.41
N ARG A 34 -2.02 22.74 8.40
CA ARG A 34 -1.46 22.70 7.04
C ARG A 34 -0.13 23.48 6.96
N THR A 35 0.93 22.87 7.46
CA THR A 35 2.33 23.30 7.29
C THR A 35 3.00 22.44 6.22
N VAL A 36 4.13 22.90 5.68
CA VAL A 36 4.91 22.20 4.63
C VAL A 36 5.18 20.73 5.01
N THR A 37 5.55 20.48 6.26
CA THR A 37 5.82 19.14 6.81
C THR A 37 4.59 18.22 6.75
N ASN A 38 3.39 18.75 7.02
CA ASN A 38 2.17 17.96 7.01
C ASN A 38 1.68 17.63 5.59
N SER A 39 2.02 18.44 4.60
CA SER A 39 1.81 18.08 3.19
C SER A 39 2.71 16.92 2.76
N PHE A 40 3.96 16.87 3.24
CA PHE A 40 4.84 15.72 2.99
C PHE A 40 4.30 14.44 3.62
N LEU A 41 3.80 14.51 4.87
CA LEU A 41 3.18 13.36 5.54
C LEU A 41 1.92 12.87 4.82
N LEU A 42 1.11 13.79 4.27
CA LEU A 42 -0.05 13.43 3.47
C LEU A 42 0.36 12.69 2.18
N SER A 43 1.35 13.22 1.46
CA SER A 43 1.86 12.58 0.25
C SER A 43 2.46 11.20 0.54
N LEU A 44 3.15 11.04 1.67
CA LEU A 44 3.66 9.75 2.13
C LEU A 44 2.51 8.76 2.35
N ALA A 45 1.51 9.13 3.16
CA ALA A 45 0.36 8.27 3.45
C ALA A 45 -0.45 7.88 2.18
N ILE A 46 -0.58 8.79 1.21
CA ILE A 46 -1.21 8.49 -0.09
C ILE A 46 -0.38 7.47 -0.87
N SER A 47 0.95 7.64 -0.89
CA SER A 47 1.86 6.75 -1.61
C SER A 47 1.86 5.34 -1.01
N ASP A 48 1.87 5.23 0.32
CA ASP A 48 1.78 3.96 1.03
C ASP A 48 0.44 3.24 0.78
N LEU A 49 -0.69 3.97 0.75
CA LEU A 49 -1.99 3.37 0.41
C LEU A 49 -2.02 2.87 -1.03
N MET A 50 -1.47 3.64 -1.98
CA MET A 50 -1.33 3.20 -3.36
C MET A 50 -0.48 1.93 -3.43
N MET A 51 0.67 1.91 -2.75
CA MET A 51 1.54 0.73 -2.73
C MET A 51 0.86 -0.48 -2.06
N ALA A 52 0.13 -0.29 -0.97
CA ALA A 52 -0.61 -1.36 -0.29
C ALA A 52 -1.71 -1.96 -1.19
N VAL A 53 -2.39 -1.15 -2.00
CA VAL A 53 -3.47 -1.62 -2.89
C VAL A 53 -2.93 -2.20 -4.21
N PHE A 54 -1.87 -1.63 -4.78
CA PHE A 54 -1.33 -2.03 -6.08
C PHE A 54 -0.16 -3.01 -6.02
N CYS A 55 0.70 -2.98 -5.00
CA CYS A 55 1.80 -3.95 -4.91
C CYS A 55 1.36 -5.24 -4.22
N MET A 56 0.70 -5.18 -3.06
CA MET A 56 0.43 -6.40 -2.28
C MET A 56 -0.36 -7.50 -3.01
N PRO A 57 -1.53 -7.25 -3.61
CA PRO A 57 -2.27 -8.32 -4.29
C PRO A 57 -1.51 -8.83 -5.52
N PHE A 58 -0.77 -7.96 -6.22
CA PHE A 58 0.00 -8.32 -7.40
C PHE A 58 1.30 -9.06 -7.10
N THR A 59 1.84 -8.96 -5.88
CA THR A 59 2.94 -9.81 -5.42
C THR A 59 2.45 -11.16 -4.86
N LEU A 60 1.26 -11.17 -4.24
CA LEU A 60 0.70 -12.36 -3.59
C LEU A 60 0.12 -13.36 -4.59
N ILE A 61 -0.61 -12.89 -5.60
CA ILE A 61 -1.29 -13.75 -6.59
C ILE A 61 -0.31 -14.61 -7.40
N PRO A 62 0.80 -14.07 -7.96
CA PRO A 62 1.78 -14.88 -8.67
C PRO A 62 2.58 -15.80 -7.73
N ASN A 63 2.74 -15.41 -6.47
CA ASN A 63 3.36 -16.29 -5.46
C ASN A 63 2.48 -17.50 -5.10
N LEU A 64 1.16 -17.38 -5.24
CA LEU A 64 0.19 -18.43 -4.89
C LEU A 64 -0.21 -19.28 -6.09
N LEU A 65 -0.32 -18.69 -7.28
CA LEU A 65 -0.73 -19.40 -8.50
C LEU A 65 0.46 -19.83 -9.38
N GLU A 66 1.70 -19.42 -9.06
CA GLU A 66 2.91 -19.57 -9.92
C GLU A 66 2.78 -18.98 -11.34
N ASP A 67 1.62 -18.43 -11.70
CA ASP A 67 1.31 -17.83 -13.00
C ASP A 67 0.98 -16.34 -12.88
N PHE A 68 1.61 -15.52 -13.72
CA PHE A 68 1.36 -14.08 -13.80
C PHE A 68 0.25 -13.77 -14.83
N ILE A 69 -1.00 -13.86 -14.38
CA ILE A 69 -2.21 -13.66 -15.22
C ILE A 69 -2.56 -12.18 -15.48
N PHE A 70 -1.90 -11.22 -14.84
CA PHE A 70 -2.20 -9.78 -14.98
C PHE A 70 -1.58 -9.11 -16.23
N GLY A 71 -0.79 -9.84 -17.01
CA GLY A 71 -0.18 -9.37 -18.26
C GLY A 71 1.06 -8.48 -18.08
N ALA A 72 1.82 -8.28 -19.16
CA ALA A 72 3.13 -7.61 -19.13
C ALA A 72 3.11 -6.15 -18.64
N ALA A 73 1.99 -5.44 -18.85
CA ALA A 73 1.81 -4.07 -18.38
C ALA A 73 1.84 -3.97 -16.85
N MET A 74 1.11 -4.86 -16.16
CA MET A 74 1.07 -4.88 -14.69
C MET A 74 2.41 -5.34 -14.10
N CYS A 75 3.12 -6.25 -14.76
CA CYS A 75 4.48 -6.64 -14.35
C CYS A 75 5.43 -5.42 -14.36
N LYS A 76 5.42 -4.62 -15.43
CA LYS A 76 6.24 -3.39 -15.50
C LYS A 76 5.80 -2.33 -14.49
N ILE A 77 4.49 -2.17 -14.28
CA ILE A 77 3.96 -1.19 -13.32
C ILE A 77 4.37 -1.54 -11.89
N VAL A 78 4.22 -2.80 -11.49
CA VAL A 78 4.65 -3.27 -10.17
C VAL A 78 6.16 -3.11 -10.00
N ALA A 79 6.96 -3.45 -11.01
CA ALA A 79 8.42 -3.27 -10.98
C ALA A 79 8.86 -1.80 -10.97
N TYR A 80 8.00 -0.87 -11.39
CA TYR A 80 8.27 0.57 -11.31
C TYR A 80 7.80 1.20 -10.00
N LEU A 81 6.76 0.64 -9.40
CA LEU A 81 6.16 1.12 -8.14
C LEU A 81 6.83 0.52 -6.89
N MET A 82 7.45 -0.65 -7.02
CA MET A 82 8.23 -1.32 -5.98
C MET A 82 9.69 -0.86 -6.01
#